data_AF-A0A314Y584-F1
#
_entry.id   AF-A0A314Y584-F1
#
_cell.length_a   1.000
_cell.length_b   1.000
_cell.length_c   1.000
_cell.angle_alpha   90.00
_cell.angle_beta   90.00
_cell.angle_gamma   90.00
#
_symmetry.space_group_name_H-M   'P 1'
#
loop_
_entity.id
_entity.type
_entity.pdbx_description
1 polymer ?
#
loop_
_entity_poly.entity_id
_entity_poly.type
_entity_poly.pdbx_seq_one_letter_code
_entity_poly.pdbx_strand_id
1 'polypeptide(L)'
;MTLLGASTLADLCGPTQWHPITPCTPRLAWFGLWMTPLTEGCDLKSRVIGNSRGVYVSAGKHELMLVAYLDFGFTSGKLNGSSISVLLRNPVRDVDREFRVVGGRGKFRMARGFCKLKCIFFQ
;
A
#
# COMPACT_ATOMS: atom_id res chain seq x y z
N MET A 1 -13.83 15.10 32.29
CA MET A 1 -15.11 15.47 31.64
C MET A 1 -14.76 16.60 30.68
N THR A 2 -14.73 16.45 29.37
CA THR A 2 -15.69 15.78 28.48
C THR A 2 -15.00 15.34 27.18
N LEU A 3 -15.49 14.23 26.61
CA LEU A 3 -15.11 13.57 25.36
C LEU A 3 -15.42 14.40 24.11
N LEU A 4 -14.63 14.20 23.04
CA LEU A 4 -14.97 14.26 21.59
C LEU A 4 -13.63 14.17 20.83
N GLY A 5 -13.37 13.32 19.85
CA GLY A 5 -14.13 12.33 19.12
C GLY A 5 -13.21 11.93 17.97
N ALA A 6 -12.84 10.65 17.91
CA ALA A 6 -11.97 10.10 16.89
C ALA A 6 -12.75 9.98 15.56
N SER A 7 -12.56 10.90 14.62
CA SER A 7 -13.08 10.74 13.25
C SER A 7 -12.52 11.79 12.29
N THR A 8 -11.36 11.54 11.68
CA THR A 8 -10.95 12.14 10.38
C THR A 8 -9.71 11.41 9.85
N LEU A 9 -9.88 10.16 9.45
CA LEU A 9 -8.88 9.43 8.65
C LEU A 9 -9.62 8.71 7.51
N ALA A 10 -10.09 9.51 6.57
CA ALA A 10 -10.70 9.04 5.34
C ALA A 10 -10.32 10.03 4.23
N ASP A 11 -9.09 9.92 3.69
CA ASP A 11 -8.71 10.55 2.42
C ASP A 11 -7.49 9.84 1.80
N LEU A 12 -7.58 8.51 1.68
CA LEU A 12 -6.86 7.77 0.65
C LEU A 12 -7.92 7.08 -0.21
N CYS A 13 -8.16 7.63 -1.40
CA CYS A 13 -9.24 7.28 -2.30
C CYS A 13 -9.21 5.78 -2.70
N GLY A 14 -10.19 5.03 -2.19
CA GLY A 14 -10.51 3.63 -2.47
C GLY A 14 -11.05 2.93 -1.20
N PRO A 15 -12.12 2.10 -1.26
CA PRO A 15 -12.73 1.55 -0.06
C PRO A 15 -11.77 0.54 0.58
N THR A 16 -11.01 0.99 1.57
CA THR A 16 -10.21 0.11 2.43
C THR A 16 -11.19 -0.64 3.33
N GLN A 17 -11.60 -1.82 2.88
CA GLN A 17 -12.44 -2.72 3.67
C GLN A 17 -11.53 -3.48 4.64
N TRP A 18 -11.58 -3.08 5.91
CA TRP A 18 -10.84 -3.70 7.00
C TRP A 18 -11.61 -4.90 7.52
N HIS A 19 -10.93 -6.04 7.62
CA HIS A 19 -11.53 -7.24 8.18
C HIS A 19 -10.69 -7.77 9.33
N PRO A 20 -11.32 -8.25 10.41
CA PRO A 20 -10.62 -8.89 11.51
C PRO A 20 -10.24 -10.33 11.12
N ILE A 21 -8.96 -10.71 11.24
CA ILE A 21 -8.57 -12.14 11.27
C ILE A 21 -8.53 -12.56 12.73
N THR A 22 -9.36 -13.53 13.13
CA THR A 22 -9.26 -14.18 14.44
C THR A 22 -8.23 -15.32 14.38
N PRO A 23 -7.15 -15.25 15.19
CA PRO A 23 -6.78 -16.41 16.02
C PRO A 23 -6.20 -16.06 17.41
N CYS A 24 -6.29 -17.04 18.34
CA CYS A 24 -5.85 -17.23 19.75
C CYS A 24 -4.86 -16.26 20.47
N THR A 25 -4.78 -14.97 20.13
CA THR A 25 -4.05 -13.96 20.91
C THR A 25 -4.86 -12.67 21.01
N PRO A 26 -4.77 -11.91 22.12
CA PRO A 26 -5.76 -10.87 22.46
C PRO A 26 -5.59 -9.56 21.67
N ARG A 27 -4.94 -9.57 20.51
CA ARG A 27 -4.79 -8.37 19.67
C ARG A 27 -5.16 -8.69 18.22
N LEU A 28 -6.24 -8.07 17.75
CA LEU A 28 -6.74 -8.21 16.38
C LEU A 28 -5.62 -7.97 15.36
N ALA A 29 -5.34 -8.98 14.53
CA ALA A 29 -4.59 -8.79 13.29
C ALA A 29 -5.53 -8.18 12.26
N TRP A 30 -5.27 -6.93 11.91
CA TRP A 30 -6.01 -6.21 10.88
C TRP A 30 -5.42 -6.52 9.52
N PHE A 31 -6.26 -6.97 8.58
CA PHE A 31 -5.89 -6.99 7.18
C PHE A 31 -6.84 -6.11 6.38
N GLY A 32 -6.37 -5.64 5.24
CA GLY A 32 -7.23 -4.96 4.30
C GLY A 32 -6.74 -5.10 2.88
N LEU A 33 -7.70 -4.92 1.98
CA LEU A 33 -7.48 -4.93 0.55
C LEU A 33 -7.08 -3.52 0.11
N TRP A 34 -6.07 -3.46 -0.75
CA TRP A 34 -5.62 -2.23 -1.39
C TRP A 34 -6.10 -2.24 -2.84
N MET A 35 -6.83 -1.19 -3.25
CA MET A 35 -7.25 -0.98 -4.63
C MET A 35 -7.30 0.52 -4.91
N THR A 36 -6.23 1.09 -5.45
CA THR A 36 -6.17 2.53 -5.77
C THR A 36 -5.62 2.77 -7.18
N PRO A 37 -6.10 3.80 -7.88
CA PRO A 37 -5.53 4.21 -9.15
C PRO A 37 -4.07 4.66 -8.95
N LEU A 38 -3.21 4.33 -9.93
CA LEU A 38 -1.82 4.79 -9.96
C LEU A 38 -1.74 6.01 -10.86
N THR A 39 -1.28 7.13 -10.33
CA THR A 39 -1.18 8.43 -11.02
C THR A 39 0.27 8.84 -11.28
N GLU A 40 0.51 9.71 -12.27
CA GLU A 40 1.86 10.22 -12.61
C GLU A 40 2.46 11.09 -11.48
N GLY A 41 1.60 11.75 -10.70
CA GLY A 41 2.02 12.62 -9.59
C GLY A 41 1.18 12.41 -8.34
N CYS A 42 1.47 13.22 -7.32
CA CYS A 42 0.78 13.20 -6.03
C CYS A 42 -0.58 13.92 -6.07
N ASP A 43 -0.85 14.67 -7.13
CA ASP A 43 -2.16 15.29 -7.36
C ASP A 43 -3.17 14.23 -7.82
N LEU A 44 -4.33 14.18 -7.15
CA LEU A 44 -5.45 13.30 -7.50
C LEU A 44 -6.01 13.57 -8.90
N LYS A 45 -5.83 14.78 -9.44
CA LYS A 45 -6.23 15.14 -10.81
C LYS A 45 -5.17 14.79 -11.85
N SER A 46 -4.00 14.31 -11.43
CA SER A 46 -2.96 13.91 -12.36
C SER A 46 -3.35 12.65 -13.12
N ARG A 47 -2.70 12.46 -14.27
CA ARG A 47 -3.06 11.39 -15.20
C ARG A 47 -2.91 10.01 -14.56
N VAL A 48 -3.94 9.19 -14.69
CA VAL A 48 -3.91 7.78 -14.27
C VAL A 48 -3.11 6.96 -15.28
N ILE A 49 -2.08 6.26 -14.80
CA ILE A 49 -1.17 5.41 -15.59
C ILE A 49 -1.37 3.91 -15.33
N GLY A 50 -2.15 3.56 -14.32
CA GLY A 50 -2.36 2.18 -13.94
C GLY A 50 -3.26 2.01 -12.73
N ASN A 51 -3.23 0.82 -12.17
CA ASN A 51 -3.92 0.47 -10.94
C ASN A 51 -2.94 -0.24 -10.01
N SER A 52 -3.05 0.06 -8.73
CA SER A 52 -2.35 -0.67 -7.68
C SER A 52 -3.36 -1.53 -6.92
N ARG A 53 -3.05 -2.81 -6.77
CA ARG A 53 -3.89 -3.77 -6.06
C ARG A 53 -3.05 -4.61 -5.13
N GLY A 54 -3.61 -5.00 -3.99
CA GLY A 54 -2.86 -5.85 -3.09
C GLY A 54 -3.51 -6.03 -1.74
N VAL A 55 -2.69 -6.46 -0.79
CA VAL A 55 -3.10 -6.72 0.57
C VAL A 55 -2.06 -6.15 1.53
N TYR A 56 -2.54 -5.69 2.67
CA TYR A 56 -1.68 -5.37 3.79
C TYR A 56 -2.19 -6.05 5.06
N VAL A 57 -1.27 -6.37 5.96
CA VAL A 57 -1.56 -7.02 7.23
C VAL A 57 -0.79 -6.32 8.33
N SER A 58 -1.46 -6.00 9.44
CA SER A 58 -0.82 -5.53 10.65
C SER A 58 -0.03 -6.66 11.31
N ALA A 59 1.28 -6.48 11.40
CA ALA A 59 2.22 -7.47 11.92
C ALA A 59 3.00 -6.98 13.16
N GLY A 60 2.73 -5.76 13.63
CA GLY A 60 3.43 -5.16 14.76
C GLY A 60 2.78 -5.45 16.11
N LYS A 61 3.58 -5.86 17.11
CA LYS A 61 3.12 -6.12 18.49
C LYS A 61 3.08 -4.85 19.36
N HIS A 62 4.08 -3.98 19.20
CA HIS A 62 4.26 -2.75 19.98
C HIS A 62 4.18 -1.47 19.13
N GLU A 63 4.48 -1.58 17.83
CA GLU A 63 4.50 -0.47 16.88
C GLU A 63 3.60 -0.76 15.68
N LEU A 64 3.12 0.27 15.01
CA LEU A 64 2.31 0.11 13.79
C LEU A 64 3.21 -0.32 12.63
N MET A 65 3.29 -1.63 12.42
CA MET A 65 4.03 -2.24 11.33
C MET A 65 3.07 -2.99 10.40
N LEU A 66 3.08 -2.63 9.13
CA LEU A 66 2.30 -3.30 8.10
C LEU A 66 3.22 -4.16 7.24
N VAL A 67 2.80 -5.37 6.90
CA VAL A 67 3.42 -6.15 5.82
C VAL A 67 2.49 -6.04 4.62
N ALA A 68 3.01 -5.58 3.49
CA ALA A 68 2.22 -5.32 2.30
C ALA A 68 2.75 -6.08 1.09
N TYR A 69 1.83 -6.65 0.34
CA TYR A 69 2.06 -7.16 -1.01
C TYR A 69 1.23 -6.32 -1.97
N LEU A 70 1.87 -5.65 -2.93
CA LEU A 70 1.22 -4.77 -3.89
C LEU A 70 1.64 -5.15 -5.32
N ASP A 71 0.68 -5.27 -6.22
CA ASP A 71 0.85 -5.38 -7.66
C ASP A 71 0.47 -4.05 -8.32
N PHE A 72 1.44 -3.45 -9.00
CA PHE A 72 1.28 -2.24 -9.80
C PHE A 72 1.10 -2.62 -11.26
N GLY A 73 -0.13 -2.59 -11.74
CA GLY A 73 -0.48 -2.87 -13.13
C GLY A 73 -0.55 -1.59 -13.96
N PHE A 74 0.27 -1.49 -15.00
CA PHE A 74 0.29 -0.34 -15.90
C PHE A 74 -0.70 -0.53 -17.04
N THR A 75 -1.54 0.48 -17.27
CA THR A 75 -2.58 0.47 -18.32
C THR A 75 -2.34 1.52 -19.39
N SER A 76 -1.28 2.33 -19.25
CA SER A 76 -0.95 3.39 -20.19
C SER A 76 0.54 3.44 -20.56
N GLY A 77 0.84 4.11 -21.67
CA GLY A 77 2.19 4.38 -22.15
C GLY A 77 2.97 3.13 -22.57
N LYS A 78 4.30 3.22 -22.53
CA LYS A 78 5.21 2.15 -22.99
C LYS A 78 5.13 0.88 -22.14
N LEU A 79 4.59 0.96 -20.93
CA LEU A 79 4.51 -0.16 -19.98
C LEU A 79 3.13 -0.82 -19.98
N ASN A 80 2.20 -0.37 -20.83
CA ASN A 80 0.85 -0.90 -20.90
C ASN A 80 0.85 -2.44 -20.99
N GLY A 81 0.03 -3.08 -20.15
CA GLY A 81 -0.09 -4.54 -20.05
C GLY A 81 0.97 -5.21 -19.18
N SER A 82 1.95 -4.45 -18.67
CA SER A 82 2.98 -4.96 -17.74
C SER A 82 2.60 -4.67 -16.29
N SER A 83 3.16 -5.44 -15.35
CA SER A 83 3.00 -5.16 -13.92
C SER A 83 4.28 -5.41 -13.14
N ILE A 84 4.40 -4.75 -11.99
CA ILE A 84 5.48 -4.97 -11.02
C ILE A 84 4.85 -5.36 -9.70
N SER A 85 5.34 -6.44 -9.10
CA SER A 85 4.89 -6.89 -7.79
C SER A 85 5.97 -6.59 -6.75
N VAL A 86 5.55 -5.99 -5.64
CA VAL A 86 6.41 -5.63 -4.51
C VAL A 86 5.91 -6.31 -3.25
N LEU A 87 6.85 -6.69 -2.40
CA LEU A 87 6.60 -7.21 -1.06
C LEU A 87 7.45 -6.43 -0.08
N LEU A 88 6.87 -6.02 1.03
CA LEU A 88 7.58 -5.15 1.95
C LEU A 88 7.08 -5.22 3.38
N ARG A 89 7.95 -4.79 4.28
CA ARG A 89 7.64 -4.45 5.65
C ARG A 89 7.65 -2.93 5.77
N ASN A 90 6.52 -2.36 6.12
CA ASN A 90 6.26 -0.93 6.22
C ASN A 90 6.12 -0.54 7.70
N PRO A 91 7.22 -0.13 8.36
CA PRO A 91 7.11 0.68 9.57
C PRO A 91 6.46 2.01 9.19
N VAL A 92 5.21 2.24 9.61
CA VAL A 92 4.41 3.36 9.09
C VAL A 92 5.00 4.73 9.46
N ARG A 93 5.75 4.80 10.56
CA ARG A 93 6.36 6.02 11.11
C ARG A 93 7.69 6.41 10.45
N ASP A 94 8.28 5.55 9.63
CA ASP A 94 9.56 5.85 8.99
C ASP A 94 9.34 6.67 7.71
N VAL A 95 10.15 7.73 7.54
CA VAL A 95 10.06 8.65 6.39
C VAL A 95 10.60 8.00 5.12
N ASP A 96 11.70 7.26 5.24
CA ASP A 96 12.36 6.57 4.14
C ASP A 96 12.08 5.07 4.22
N ARG A 97 11.25 4.57 3.30
CA ARG A 97 10.83 3.16 3.31
C ARG A 97 11.20 2.47 2.02
N GLU A 98 11.85 1.33 2.14
CA GLU A 98 12.26 0.51 0.99
C GLU A 98 11.27 -0.62 0.73
N PHE A 99 10.87 -0.74 -0.53
CA PHE A 99 9.91 -1.69 -1.03
C PHE A 99 10.66 -2.64 -1.96
N ARG A 100 10.66 -3.94 -1.65
CA ARG A 100 11.38 -4.92 -2.46
C ARG A 100 10.55 -5.31 -3.68
N VAL A 101 11.11 -5.13 -4.87
CA VAL A 101 10.54 -5.69 -6.11
C VAL A 101 10.85 -7.18 -6.15
N VAL A 102 9.80 -7.99 -6.05
CA VAL A 102 9.90 -9.46 -6.08
C VAL A 102 9.78 -10.02 -7.49
N GLY A 103 9.14 -9.29 -8.40
CA GLY A 103 8.94 -9.73 -9.77
C GLY A 103 8.05 -8.79 -10.59
N GLY A 104 7.66 -9.25 -11.77
CA GLY A 104 6.76 -8.53 -12.64
C GLY A 104 6.31 -9.36 -13.85
N ARG A 105 5.32 -8.83 -14.56
CA ARG A 105 4.73 -9.40 -15.78
C ARG A 105 5.00 -8.50 -16.98
N GLY A 106 4.88 -9.07 -18.19
CA GLY A 106 5.12 -8.35 -19.43
C GLY A 106 6.57 -7.89 -19.55
N LYS A 107 6.78 -6.58 -19.71
CA LYS A 107 8.12 -5.97 -19.84
C LYS A 107 8.96 -6.06 -18.57
N PHE A 108 8.34 -6.32 -17.42
CA PHE A 108 9.02 -6.50 -16.13
C PHE A 108 9.22 -7.98 -15.77
N ARG A 109 9.19 -8.88 -16.75
CA ARG A 109 9.49 -10.30 -16.54
C ARG A 109 10.89 -10.43 -15.91
N MET A 110 10.97 -11.13 -14.78
CA MET A 110 12.20 -11.29 -13.97
C MET A 110 12.76 -10.00 -13.35
N ALA A 111 11.99 -8.92 -13.27
CA ALA A 111 12.43 -7.70 -12.61
C ALA A 111 12.76 -7.95 -11.13
N ARG A 112 13.92 -7.47 -10.70
CA ARG A 112 14.36 -7.45 -9.29
C ARG A 112 14.98 -6.09 -9.02
N GLY A 113 14.68 -5.52 -7.86
CA GLY A 113 15.17 -4.19 -7.48
C GLY A 113 14.51 -3.72 -6.19
N PHE A 114 14.66 -2.45 -5.89
CA PHE A 114 13.99 -1.81 -4.77
C PHE A 114 13.35 -0.51 -5.25
N CYS A 115 12.25 -0.13 -4.63
CA CYS A 115 11.64 1.19 -4.78
C CYS A 115 11.59 1.87 -3.43
N LYS A 116 11.68 3.20 -3.42
CA LYS A 116 11.57 4.00 -2.21
C LYS A 116 10.18 4.61 -2.16
N LEU A 117 9.49 4.41 -1.05
CA LEU A 117 8.24 5.08 -0.77
C LEU A 117 8.52 6.28 0.13
N LYS A 118 8.23 7.47 -0.38
CA LYS A 118 8.20 8.70 0.41
C LYS A 118 6.75 9.00 0.78
N CYS A 119 6.44 8.95 2.08
CA CYS A 119 5.11 9.33 2.55
C CYS A 119 5.02 10.85 2.63
N ILE A 120 4.04 11.45 1.97
CA ILE A 120 3.88 12.93 1.93
C ILE A 120 2.89 13.40 3.02
N PHE A 121 2.12 12.47 3.63
CA PHE A 121 0.96 12.82 4.47
C PHE A 121 1.03 12.35 5.94
N PHE A 122 2.10 11.65 6.36
CA PHE A 122 2.31 11.30 7.78
C PHE A 122 3.38 12.25 8.35
N GLN A 123 2.96 13.43 8.82
CA GLN A 123 3.77 14.33 9.64
C GLN A 123 3.04 14.63 10.94
#